data_AF-A0A3C0JJF5-F1
#
_entry.id   AF-A0A3C0JJF5-F1
#
_cell.length_a   1.000
_cell.length_b   1.000
_cell.length_c   1.000
_cell.angle_alpha   90.00
_cell.angle_beta   90.00
_cell.angle_gamma   90.00
#
_symmetry.space_group_name_H-M   'P 1'
#
loop_
_entity.id
_entity.type
_entity.pdbx_description
1 polymer ?
#
loop_
_entity_poly.entity_id
_entity_poly.type
_entity_poly.pdbx_seq_one_letter_code
_entity_poly.pdbx_strand_id
1 'polypeptide(L)'
;PKREVLDSLYPGDVGFMVAGIKDIYGAPVGDTITSTKQPAEDSLPGFKTVQARVFAGLFPTSSNDYENLREALNKLKLNDASLNYEPETSDALGFGFRCGF
;
A
#
# COMPACT_ATOMS: atom_id res chain seq x y z
N PRO A 1 22.28 4.04 -4.91
CA PRO A 1 22.43 5.51 -4.96
C PRO A 1 22.34 6.11 -3.54
N LYS A 2 23.18 7.09 -3.20
CA LYS A 2 23.02 7.85 -1.94
C LYS A 2 21.87 8.84 -2.10
N ARG A 3 21.12 9.06 -1.02
CA ARG A 3 20.04 10.05 -0.99
C ARG A 3 20.66 11.42 -0.75
N GLU A 4 20.33 12.37 -1.61
CA GLU A 4 20.69 13.79 -1.44
C GLU A 4 19.41 14.58 -1.24
N VAL A 5 19.40 15.45 -0.24
CA VAL A 5 18.27 16.33 0.07
C VAL A 5 18.48 17.63 -0.67
N LEU A 6 17.49 18.02 -1.46
CA LEU A 6 17.45 19.28 -2.20
C LEU A 6 16.37 20.20 -1.60
N ASP A 7 16.54 21.50 -1.78
CA ASP A 7 15.57 22.50 -1.33
C ASP A 7 14.25 22.44 -2.13
N SER A 8 14.32 22.02 -3.39
CA SER A 8 13.16 21.94 -4.28
C SER A 8 13.37 20.97 -5.45
N LEU A 9 12.26 20.53 -6.05
CA LEU A 9 12.19 19.81 -7.33
C LEU A 9 11.50 20.71 -8.36
N TYR A 10 12.07 20.82 -9.55
CA TYR A 10 11.58 21.65 -10.65
C TYR A 10 10.94 20.81 -11.77
N PRO A 11 10.23 21.43 -12.72
CA PRO A 11 9.63 20.70 -13.84
C PRO A 11 10.66 19.87 -14.61
N GLY A 12 10.41 18.56 -14.72
CA GLY A 12 11.29 17.60 -15.38
C GLY A 12 12.19 16.79 -14.44
N ASP A 13 12.28 17.19 -13.16
CA ASP A 13 13.10 16.47 -12.18
C ASP A 13 12.45 15.16 -11.73
N VAL A 14 13.29 14.18 -11.38
CA VAL A 14 12.89 12.90 -10.78
C VAL A 14 13.54 12.80 -9.40
N GLY A 15 12.72 12.66 -8.35
CA GLY A 15 13.21 12.65 -6.98
C GLY A 15 12.24 11.98 -6.00
N PHE A 16 12.41 12.29 -4.72
CA PHE A 16 11.53 11.84 -3.65
C PHE A 16 11.13 13.03 -2.77
N MET A 17 9.96 12.94 -2.14
CA MET A 17 9.46 13.93 -1.19
C MET A 17 9.00 13.23 0.08
N VAL A 18 9.29 13.82 1.24
CA VAL A 18 8.84 13.32 2.55
C VAL A 18 7.90 14.36 3.16
N ALA A 19 6.60 14.08 3.15
CA ALA A 19 5.56 15.02 3.60
C ALA A 19 4.83 14.58 4.89
N GLY A 20 5.43 13.69 5.68
CA GLY A 20 4.83 13.20 6.93
C GLY A 20 3.57 12.34 6.73
N ILE A 21 3.42 11.74 5.56
CA ILE A 21 2.31 10.84 5.21
C ILE A 21 2.42 9.58 6.08
N LYS A 22 1.40 9.33 6.91
CA LYS A 22 1.42 8.23 7.90
C LYS A 22 0.99 6.88 7.32
N ASP A 23 0.23 6.90 6.23
CA ASP A 23 -0.31 5.72 5.57
C ASP A 23 0.20 5.66 4.13
N ILE A 24 0.68 4.50 3.70
CA ILE A 24 1.10 4.25 2.31
C ILE A 24 -0.03 4.49 1.30
N TYR A 25 -1.30 4.35 1.71
CA TYR A 25 -2.46 4.68 0.89
C TYR A 25 -2.67 6.18 0.71
N GLY A 26 -1.95 7.02 1.48
CA GLY A 26 -1.99 8.46 1.37
C GLY A 26 -1.24 9.04 0.17
N ALA A 27 -0.43 8.23 -0.52
CA ALA A 27 0.25 8.60 -1.77
C ALA A 27 0.34 7.38 -2.73
N PRO A 28 -0.79 6.99 -3.36
CA PRO A 28 -0.82 5.81 -4.22
C PRO A 28 0.01 6.01 -5.49
N VAL A 29 0.56 4.90 -6.00
CA VAL A 29 1.42 4.92 -7.19
C VAL A 29 0.62 5.37 -8.42
N GLY A 30 1.15 6.37 -9.13
CA GLY A 30 0.54 6.94 -10.33
C GLY A 30 -0.41 8.11 -10.06
N ASP A 31 -0.61 8.50 -8.80
CA ASP A 31 -1.41 9.67 -8.43
C ASP A 31 -0.68 10.99 -8.74
N THR A 32 -1.40 12.10 -8.69
CA THR A 32 -0.89 13.45 -8.97
C THR A 32 -0.82 14.30 -7.71
N ILE A 33 0.39 14.75 -7.36
CA ILE A 33 0.61 15.66 -6.24
C ILE A 33 0.55 17.12 -6.76
N THR A 34 -0.29 17.95 -6.15
CA THR A 34 -0.40 19.38 -6.45
C THR A 34 -0.45 20.24 -5.19
N SER A 35 -0.23 21.55 -5.33
CA SER A 35 -0.37 22.53 -4.25
C SER A 35 -1.82 22.65 -3.76
N THR A 36 -2.00 22.83 -2.46
CA THR A 36 -3.32 23.06 -1.84
C THR A 36 -3.85 24.48 -2.06
N LYS A 37 -2.96 25.47 -2.16
CA LYS A 37 -3.34 26.89 -2.36
C LYS A 37 -3.70 27.21 -3.81
N GLN A 38 -3.08 26.48 -4.74
CA GLN A 38 -3.28 26.65 -6.17
C GLN A 38 -3.22 25.24 -6.80
N PRO A 39 -4.30 24.47 -6.71
CA PRO A 39 -4.35 23.13 -7.28
C PRO A 39 -4.26 23.20 -8.81
N ALA A 40 -3.66 22.17 -9.41
CA ALA A 40 -3.76 21.92 -10.84
C ALA A 40 -5.23 21.73 -11.22
N GLU A 41 -5.61 22.19 -12.41
CA GLU A 41 -6.99 22.05 -12.91
C GLU A 41 -7.38 20.58 -13.07
N ASP A 42 -6.45 19.76 -13.59
CA ASP A 42 -6.65 18.34 -13.86
C ASP A 42 -5.55 17.49 -13.22
N SER A 43 -5.90 16.27 -12.84
CA SER A 43 -4.92 15.23 -12.48
C SER A 43 -4.31 14.62 -13.74
N LEU A 44 -3.09 14.06 -13.61
CA LEU A 44 -2.47 13.34 -14.72
C LEU A 44 -3.35 12.14 -15.14
N PRO A 45 -3.51 11.92 -16.46
CA PRO A 45 -4.35 10.84 -16.94
C PRO A 45 -3.71 9.48 -16.63
N GLY A 46 -4.57 8.46 -16.47
CA GLY A 46 -4.13 7.07 -16.36
C GLY A 46 -3.99 6.52 -14.94
N PHE A 47 -4.15 7.36 -13.91
CA PHE A 47 -4.26 6.86 -12.54
C PHE A 47 -5.49 5.94 -12.39
N LYS A 48 -5.26 4.75 -11.84
CA LYS A 48 -6.30 3.79 -11.48
C LYS A 48 -5.91 3.14 -10.18
N THR A 49 -6.85 3.05 -9.25
CA THR A 49 -6.66 2.25 -8.04
C THR A 49 -6.40 0.80 -8.46
N VAL A 50 -5.27 0.25 -8.01
CA VAL A 50 -4.91 -1.14 -8.28
C VAL A 50 -5.95 -2.03 -7.60
N GLN A 51 -6.71 -2.78 -8.42
CA GLN A 51 -7.60 -3.81 -7.92
C GLN A 51 -6.85 -5.13 -7.89
N ALA A 52 -6.88 -5.80 -6.74
CA ALA A 52 -6.37 -7.16 -6.60
C ALA A 52 -7.04 -8.07 -7.64
N ARG A 53 -6.24 -8.78 -8.43
CA ARG A 53 -6.73 -9.67 -9.49
C ARG A 53 -6.71 -11.13 -9.07
N VAL A 54 -5.89 -11.47 -8.08
CA VAL A 54 -5.73 -12.83 -7.59
C VAL A 54 -5.97 -12.85 -6.09
N PHE A 55 -6.78 -13.80 -5.63
CA PHE A 55 -7.07 -13.99 -4.22
C PHE A 55 -6.61 -15.37 -3.77
N ALA A 56 -6.06 -15.45 -2.57
CA ALA A 56 -5.68 -16.69 -1.90
C ALA A 56 -6.07 -16.65 -0.42
N GLY A 57 -6.60 -17.75 0.10
CA GLY A 57 -6.83 -17.93 1.53
C GLY A 57 -5.56 -18.42 2.21
N LEU A 58 -5.07 -17.67 3.19
CA LEU A 58 -3.91 -18.02 4.00
C LEU A 58 -4.36 -18.44 5.40
N PHE A 59 -4.10 -19.70 5.75
CA PHE A 59 -4.46 -20.27 7.04
C PHE A 59 -3.20 -20.76 7.76
N PRO A 60 -3.01 -20.43 9.04
CA PRO A 60 -1.89 -20.95 9.81
C PRO A 60 -2.08 -22.45 10.08
N THR A 61 -1.00 -23.23 10.08
CA THR A 61 -1.02 -24.66 10.42
C THR A 61 -1.38 -24.90 11.90
N SER A 62 -1.17 -23.92 12.75
CA SER A 62 -1.49 -23.92 14.18
C SER A 62 -2.34 -22.70 14.52
N SER A 63 -3.43 -22.90 15.27
CA SER A 63 -4.33 -21.82 15.69
C SER A 63 -3.64 -20.75 16.54
N ASN A 64 -2.57 -21.12 17.26
CA ASN A 64 -1.79 -20.19 18.07
C ASN A 64 -1.01 -19.16 17.23
N ASP A 65 -0.80 -19.42 15.93
CA ASP A 65 -0.05 -18.53 15.04
C ASP A 65 -0.93 -17.51 14.30
N TYR A 66 -2.23 -17.50 14.53
CA TYR A 66 -3.15 -16.56 13.88
C TYR A 66 -2.72 -15.09 14.08
N GLU A 67 -2.38 -14.71 15.32
CA GLU A 67 -1.93 -13.35 15.62
C GLU A 67 -0.55 -13.05 15.01
N ASN A 68 0.35 -14.04 14.99
CA ASN A 68 1.66 -13.91 14.33
C ASN A 68 1.49 -13.66 12.82
N LEU A 69 0.58 -14.39 12.17
CA LEU A 69 0.26 -14.22 10.76
C LEU A 69 -0.35 -12.83 10.49
N ARG A 70 -1.27 -12.38 11.34
CA ARG A 70 -1.86 -11.03 11.25
C ARG A 70 -0.80 -9.93 11.34
N GLU A 71 0.12 -10.05 12.29
CA GLU A 71 1.20 -9.08 12.47
C GLU A 71 2.17 -9.09 11.28
N ALA A 72 2.50 -10.27 10.75
CA ALA A 72 3.33 -10.42 9.57
C ALA A 72 2.68 -9.79 8.32
N LEU A 73 1.39 -10.02 8.09
CA LEU A 73 0.63 -9.41 6.99
C LEU A 73 0.59 -7.88 7.13
N ASN A 74 0.40 -7.35 8.34
CA ASN A 74 0.49 -5.91 8.59
C ASN A 74 1.87 -5.33 8.24
N LYS A 75 2.95 -5.98 8.66
CA LYS A 75 4.32 -5.53 8.34
C LYS A 75 4.60 -5.59 6.84
N LEU A 76 4.11 -6.62 6.15
CA LEU A 76 4.25 -6.73 4.70
C LEU A 76 3.47 -5.63 3.99
N LYS A 77 2.22 -5.38 4.42
CA LYS A 77 1.36 -4.32 3.89
C LYS A 77 2.04 -2.95 3.93
N LEU A 78 2.81 -2.62 4.97
CA LEU A 78 3.58 -1.35 5.05
C LEU A 78 4.57 -1.13 3.90
N ASN A 79 5.03 -2.21 3.25
CA ASN A 79 5.97 -2.12 2.13
C ASN A 79 5.28 -2.36 0.78
N ASP A 80 4.13 -3.03 0.77
CA ASP A 80 3.39 -3.40 -0.44
C ASP A 80 1.96 -2.85 -0.37
N ALA A 81 1.74 -1.71 -1.03
CA ALA A 81 0.43 -1.05 -1.08
C ALA A 81 -0.61 -1.83 -1.92
N SER A 82 -0.20 -2.81 -2.72
CA SER A 82 -1.12 -3.64 -3.52
C SER A 82 -1.71 -4.80 -2.71
N LEU A 83 -1.01 -5.24 -1.66
CA LEU A 83 -1.49 -6.29 -0.77
C LEU A 83 -2.72 -5.81 0.00
N ASN A 84 -3.83 -6.52 -0.21
CA ASN A 84 -5.03 -6.37 0.57
C ASN A 84 -5.30 -7.68 1.32
N TYR A 85 -5.78 -7.60 2.56
CA TYR A 85 -6.18 -8.81 3.27
C TYR A 85 -7.33 -8.51 4.24
N GLU A 86 -8.19 -9.51 4.45
CA GLU A 86 -9.29 -9.46 5.41
C GLU A 86 -9.43 -10.79 6.15
N PRO A 87 -9.93 -10.80 7.40
CA PRO A 87 -10.16 -12.03 8.14
C PRO A 87 -11.15 -12.95 7.39
N GLU A 88 -10.83 -14.24 7.35
CA GLU A 88 -11.64 -15.28 6.73
C GLU A 88 -11.74 -16.48 7.67
N THR A 89 -12.93 -17.09 7.77
CA THR A 89 -13.14 -18.29 8.57
C THR A 89 -13.53 -19.44 7.66
N SER A 90 -12.86 -20.57 7.83
CA SER A 90 -13.13 -21.83 7.14
C SER A 90 -13.56 -22.90 8.13
N ASP A 91 -14.58 -23.68 7.78
CA ASP A 91 -15.04 -24.80 8.62
C ASP A 91 -13.97 -25.90 8.79
N ALA A 92 -13.09 -26.08 7.79
CA ALA A 92 -12.07 -27.10 7.80
C ALA A 92 -10.71 -26.60 8.32
N LEU A 93 -10.37 -25.34 8.02
CA LEU A 93 -9.04 -24.78 8.28
C LEU A 93 -9.03 -23.78 9.46
N GLY A 94 -10.19 -23.43 10.00
CA GLY A 94 -10.33 -22.47 11.08
C GLY A 94 -10.15 -21.02 10.62
N PHE A 95 -9.52 -20.20 11.46
CA PHE A 95 -9.34 -18.77 11.21
C PHE A 95 -8.10 -18.50 10.35
N GLY A 96 -8.26 -17.67 9.32
CA GLY A 96 -7.21 -17.25 8.42
C GLY A 96 -7.49 -15.88 7.82
N PHE A 97 -6.86 -15.61 6.67
CA PHE A 97 -7.01 -14.34 5.95
C PHE A 97 -7.17 -14.57 4.46
N ARG A 98 -8.15 -13.90 3.87
CA ARG A 98 -8.25 -13.80 2.41
C ARG A 98 -7.33 -12.68 1.96
N CYS A 99 -6.27 -13.03 1.23
CA CYS A 99 -5.27 -12.08 0.72
C CYS A 99 -5.49 -11.85 -0.78
N GLY A 100 -5.58 -10.59 -1.19
CA GLY A 100 -5.63 -10.14 -2.57
C GLY A 100 -4.30 -9.51 -3.00
N PHE A 101 -3.85 -9.90 -4.19
CA PHE A 101 -2.63 -9.44 -4.86
C PHE A 101 -2.96 -8.87 -6.25
#